data_AF-A0A179T176-F1
#
_entry.id   AF-A0A179T176-F1
#
_cell.length_a   1.000
_cell.length_b   1.000
_cell.length_c   1.000
_cell.angle_alpha   90.00
_cell.angle_beta   90.00
_cell.angle_gamma   90.00
#
_symmetry.space_group_name_H-M   'P 1'
#
loop_
_entity.id
_entity.type
_entity.pdbx_description
1 polymer ?
#
loop_
_entity_poly.entity_id
_entity_poly.type
_entity_poly.pdbx_seq_one_letter_code
_entity_poly.pdbx_strand_id
1 'polypeptide(L)'
;MICVQNQCFELVKEEKSGFNEDAFKERYSDILNKYDFIVGDWGYNQLRLRGFFDDQNQKASYDTKISTLDEYIFEYCNFGCAYFVLKKLKK
;
A
#
# COMPACT_ATOMS: atom_id res chain seq x y z
N MET A 1 -5.85 -6.96 -11.29
CA MET A 1 -6.60 -5.69 -11.13
C MET A 1 -7.64 -5.90 -10.05
N ILE A 2 -7.61 -5.07 -9.01
CA ILE A 2 -8.49 -5.18 -7.83
C ILE A 2 -9.29 -3.89 -7.74
N CYS A 3 -10.62 -3.98 -7.68
CA CYS A 3 -11.45 -2.78 -7.56
C CYS A 3 -12.20 -2.78 -6.23
N VAL A 4 -12.13 -1.66 -5.52
CA VAL A 4 -12.76 -1.42 -4.21
C VAL A 4 -13.20 0.04 -4.13
N GLN A 5 -14.41 0.30 -3.62
CA GLN A 5 -14.95 1.66 -3.44
C GLN A 5 -14.74 2.59 -4.66
N ASN A 6 -15.11 2.11 -5.86
CA ASN A 6 -15.00 2.86 -7.12
C ASN A 6 -13.55 3.20 -7.56
N GLN A 7 -12.53 2.69 -6.87
CA GLN A 7 -11.13 2.77 -7.28
C GLN A 7 -10.67 1.41 -7.79
N CYS A 8 -9.79 1.41 -8.79
CA CYS A 8 -9.13 0.20 -9.24
C CYS A 8 -7.64 0.31 -9.01
N PHE A 9 -7.06 -0.81 -8.61
CA PHE A 9 -5.67 -0.95 -8.22
C PHE A 9 -5.03 -2.10 -8.97
N GLU A 10 -3.73 -2.00 -9.16
CA GLU A 10 -2.88 -3.02 -9.74
C GLU A 10 -1.81 -3.43 -8.72
N LEU A 11 -1.60 -4.73 -8.57
CA LEU A 11 -0.53 -5.27 -7.75
C LEU A 11 0.79 -5.07 -8.49
N VAL A 12 1.63 -4.16 -7.97
CA VAL A 12 2.92 -3.83 -8.58
C VAL A 12 4.09 -4.51 -7.90
N LYS A 13 3.94 -4.86 -6.62
CA LYS A 13 4.95 -5.61 -5.85
C LYS A 13 4.26 -6.49 -4.82
N GLU A 14 4.77 -7.70 -4.65
CA GLU A 14 4.35 -8.62 -3.60
C GLU A 14 5.59 -9.30 -3.04
N GLU A 15 5.65 -9.41 -1.73
CA GLU A 15 6.70 -10.09 -0.99
C GLU A 15 6.08 -11.17 -0.11
N LYS A 16 6.62 -12.39 -0.18
CA LYS A 16 6.20 -13.55 0.65
C LYS A 16 4.71 -13.90 0.56
N SER A 17 4.11 -13.74 -0.62
CA SER A 17 2.68 -14.05 -0.84
C SER A 17 1.76 -13.29 0.12
N GLY A 18 2.14 -12.06 0.47
CA GLY A 18 1.41 -11.22 1.43
C GLY A 18 0.11 -10.64 0.91
N PHE A 19 -0.18 -10.73 -0.39
CA PHE A 19 -1.40 -10.14 -0.93
C PHE A 19 -2.61 -11.05 -0.68
N ASN A 20 -3.61 -10.51 0.03
CA ASN A 20 -4.91 -11.14 0.20
C ASN A 20 -6.00 -10.12 -0.15
N GLU A 21 -6.75 -10.41 -1.21
CA GLU A 21 -7.76 -9.49 -1.74
C GLU A 21 -8.90 -9.24 -0.76
N ASP A 22 -9.36 -10.25 -0.04
CA ASP A 22 -10.46 -10.14 0.92
C ASP A 22 -10.02 -9.30 2.13
N ALA A 23 -8.84 -9.59 2.68
CA ALA A 23 -8.29 -8.82 3.80
C ALA A 23 -8.03 -7.35 3.42
N PHE A 24 -7.56 -7.11 2.19
CA PHE A 24 -7.39 -5.77 1.65
C PHE A 24 -8.73 -5.02 1.58
N LYS A 25 -9.76 -5.64 0.98
CA LYS A 25 -11.09 -5.02 0.86
C LYS A 25 -11.73 -4.74 2.21
N GLU A 26 -11.56 -5.63 3.19
CA GLU A 26 -12.09 -5.47 4.54
C GLU A 26 -11.45 -4.30 5.29
N ARG A 27 -10.13 -4.10 5.13
CA ARG A 27 -9.38 -3.01 5.78
C ARG A 27 -9.36 -1.71 4.99
N TYR A 28 -9.81 -1.73 3.75
CA TYR A 28 -9.82 -0.56 2.89
C TYR A 28 -10.71 0.53 3.45
N SER A 29 -10.24 1.78 3.35
CA SER A 29 -10.99 2.96 3.80
C SER A 29 -10.89 4.06 2.76
N ASP A 30 -11.98 4.82 2.58
CA ASP A 30 -12.06 5.92 1.63
C ASP A 30 -10.99 6.99 1.83
N ILE A 31 -10.42 7.11 3.03
CA ILE A 31 -9.29 8.01 3.31
C ILE A 31 -8.05 7.66 2.47
N LEU A 32 -7.93 6.41 2.02
CA LEU A 32 -6.84 5.94 1.17
C LEU A 32 -7.02 6.37 -0.30
N ASN A 33 -8.22 6.79 -0.72
CA ASN A 33 -8.51 7.19 -2.10
C ASN A 33 -7.65 8.36 -2.59
N LYS A 34 -7.10 9.18 -1.68
CA LYS A 34 -6.26 10.32 -2.01
C LYS A 34 -4.84 9.95 -2.45
N TYR A 35 -4.38 8.75 -2.11
CA TYR A 35 -3.01 8.29 -2.38
C TYR A 35 -2.89 7.60 -3.74
N ASP A 36 -1.69 7.65 -4.32
CA ASP A 36 -1.40 7.02 -5.61
C ASP A 36 -1.04 5.53 -5.44
N PHE A 37 -0.49 5.18 -4.29
CA PHE A 37 -0.08 3.83 -3.92
C PHE A 37 -0.65 3.46 -2.55
N ILE A 38 -0.96 2.18 -2.38
CA ILE A 38 -1.35 1.60 -1.10
C ILE A 38 -0.41 0.46 -0.81
N VAL A 39 0.21 0.51 0.35
CA VAL A 39 1.10 -0.53 0.85
C VAL A 39 0.35 -1.27 1.94
N GLY A 40 0.27 -2.58 1.78
CA GLY A 40 -0.25 -3.47 2.80
C GLY A 40 0.89 -4.25 3.42
N ASP A 41 1.09 -4.13 4.72
CA ASP A 41 2.10 -4.90 5.46
C ASP A 41 1.48 -5.68 6.62
N TRP A 42 2.06 -6.83 6.93
CA TRP A 42 1.56 -7.73 7.97
C TRP A 42 2.38 -7.60 9.26
N GLY A 43 1.89 -6.77 10.18
CA GLY A 43 2.43 -6.66 11.53
C GLY A 43 1.63 -7.53 12.51
N TYR A 44 2.27 -8.46 13.23
CA TYR A 44 1.60 -9.33 14.22
C TYR A 44 0.33 -10.03 13.68
N ASN A 45 0.38 -10.55 12.44
CA ASN A 45 -0.75 -11.14 11.72
C ASN A 45 -1.94 -10.19 11.48
N GLN A 46 -1.74 -8.88 11.61
CA GLN A 46 -2.74 -7.87 11.26
C GLN A 46 -2.28 -7.10 10.03
N LEU A 47 -3.18 -7.02 9.05
CA LEU A 47 -2.95 -6.21 7.85
C LEU A 47 -3.08 -4.73 8.20
N ARG A 48 -2.02 -3.98 7.92
CA ARG A 48 -1.97 -2.52 8.01
C ARG A 48 -1.94 -1.97 6.60
N LEU A 49 -2.80 -0.99 6.31
CA LEU A 49 -2.81 -0.29 5.03
C LEU A 49 -2.27 1.13 5.23
N ARG A 50 -1.26 1.47 4.45
CA ARG A 50 -0.60 2.79 4.45
C ARG A 50 -0.66 3.37 3.04
N GLY A 51 -1.07 4.62 2.93
CA GLY A 51 -1.11 5.32 1.65
C GLY A 51 0.19 6.07 1.36
N PHE A 52 0.66 5.98 0.12
CA PHE A 52 1.84 6.68 -0.39
C PHE A 52 1.50 7.44 -1.68
N PHE A 53 2.16 8.56 -1.90
CA PHE A 53 2.08 9.35 -3.12
C PHE A 53 3.20 8.97 -4.07
N ASP A 54 2.95 9.18 -5.36
CA ASP A 54 4.01 9.14 -6.37
C ASP A 54 5.05 10.23 -6.09
N ASP A 55 6.32 9.95 -6.36
CA ASP A 55 7.41 10.90 -6.09
C ASP A 55 7.26 12.22 -6.86
N GLN A 56 6.56 12.18 -8.00
CA GLN A 56 6.26 13.36 -8.82
C GLN A 56 5.02 14.14 -8.34
N ASN A 57 4.28 13.63 -7.35
CA ASN A 57 3.08 14.28 -6.86
C ASN A 57 3.45 15.48 -5.97
N GLN A 58 3.01 16.68 -6.34
CA GLN A 58 3.25 17.92 -5.58
C GLN A 58 2.65 17.89 -4.16
N LYS A 59 1.70 17.00 -3.90
CA LYS A 59 1.11 16.78 -2.57
C LYS A 59 1.91 15.83 -1.68
N ALA A 60 2.97 15.21 -2.20
CA ALA A 60 3.79 14.26 -1.46
C ALA A 60 4.74 14.99 -0.49
N SER A 61 4.53 14.82 0.81
CA SER A 61 5.55 15.07 1.83
C SER A 61 6.60 13.96 1.78
N TYR A 62 7.84 14.23 2.20
CA TYR A 62 8.95 13.28 2.13
C TYR A 62 8.58 11.87 2.65
N ASP A 63 7.98 11.79 3.84
CA ASP A 63 7.60 10.53 4.51
C ASP A 63 6.43 9.77 3.85
N THR A 64 5.79 10.38 2.87
CA THR A 64 4.65 9.81 2.15
C THR A 64 4.99 9.45 0.71
N LYS A 65 6.25 9.57 0.30
CA LYS A 65 6.70 9.23 -1.05
C LYS A 65 6.91 7.74 -1.18
N ILE A 66 6.59 7.19 -2.34
CA ILE A 66 6.85 5.76 -2.61
C ILE A 66 8.36 5.44 -2.56
N SER A 67 9.23 6.42 -2.80
CA SER A 67 10.69 6.27 -2.61
C SER A 67 11.10 5.89 -1.19
N THR A 68 10.36 6.32 -0.16
CA THR A 68 10.68 6.03 1.25
C THR A 68 10.03 4.72 1.74
N LEU A 69 9.45 3.94 0.82
CA LEU A 69 8.81 2.67 1.14
C LEU A 69 9.80 1.69 1.78
N ASP A 70 11.01 1.55 1.25
CA ASP A 70 11.96 0.58 1.75
C ASP A 70 12.40 0.92 3.19
N GLU A 71 12.54 2.21 3.51
CA GLU A 71 12.77 2.69 4.88
C GLU A 71 11.58 2.37 5.78
N TYR A 72 10.35 2.63 5.32
CA TYR A 72 9.13 2.29 6.06
C TYR A 72 9.03 0.79 6.37
N ILE A 73 9.28 -0.08 5.38
CA ILE A 73 9.27 -1.53 5.60
C ILE A 73 10.37 -1.91 6.59
N PHE A 74 11.57 -1.37 6.44
CA PHE A 74 12.68 -1.69 7.34
C PHE A 74 12.39 -1.27 8.80
N GLU A 75 11.78 -0.10 9.01
CA GLU A 75 11.46 0.40 10.35
C GLU A 75 10.26 -0.29 11.00
N TYR A 76 9.21 -0.59 10.23
CA TYR A 76 7.91 -1.01 10.77
C TYR A 76 7.58 -2.49 10.53
N CYS A 77 8.20 -3.13 9.53
CA CYS A 77 7.94 -4.50 9.10
C CYS A 77 9.20 -5.33 9.41
N ASN A 78 9.20 -5.95 10.60
CA ASN A 78 10.28 -6.79 11.13
C ASN A 78 10.85 -7.76 10.08
N PHE A 79 12.09 -8.23 10.28
CA PHE A 79 12.74 -9.19 9.38
C PHE A 79 11.80 -10.31 8.93
N GLY A 80 11.53 -10.33 7.62
CA GLY A 80 10.72 -11.36 6.98
C GLY A 80 9.21 -11.16 7.04
N CYS A 81 8.73 -9.97 7.37
CA CYS A 81 7.32 -9.59 7.27
C CYS A 81 6.86 -9.58 5.80
N ALA A 82 5.64 -10.08 5.56
CA ALA A 82 5.02 -10.09 4.25
C ALA A 82 4.40 -8.73 3.96
N TYR A 83 4.53 -8.24 2.74
CA TYR A 83 3.92 -6.99 2.33
C TYR A 83 3.61 -7.00 0.83
N PHE A 84 2.76 -6.06 0.43
CA PHE A 84 2.40 -5.85 -0.97
C PHE A 84 2.21 -4.36 -1.25
N VAL A 85 2.34 -4.01 -2.51
CA VAL A 85 2.17 -2.65 -3.01
C VAL A 85 1.16 -2.66 -4.14
N LEU A 86 0.11 -1.87 -3.97
CA LEU A 86 -0.92 -1.63 -4.94
C LEU A 86 -0.75 -0.23 -5.52
N LYS A 87 -0.71 -0.12 -6.84
CA LYS A 87 -0.75 1.16 -7.55
C LYS A 87 -2.18 1.46 -7.97
N LYS A 88 -2.64 2.67 -7.70
CA LYS A 88 -3.93 3.14 -8.16
C LYS A 88 -3.92 3.34 -9.67
N LEU A 89 -4.88 2.74 -10.36
CA LEU A 89 -5.11 2.96 -11.78
C LEU A 89 -5.82 4.31 -11.95
N LYS A 90 -5.10 5.29 -12.50
CA LYS A 90 -5.70 6.55 -12.95
C LYS A 90 -6.41 6.25 -14.27
N LYS A 91 -7.72 6.50 -14.32
CA LYS A 91 -8.47 6.59 -15.58
C LYS A 91 -8.21 7.93 -16.24
#